data_AF-A0A6A6UG46-F1
#
_entry.id   AF-A0A6A6UG46-F1
#
_cell.length_a   1.000
_cell.length_b   1.000
_cell.length_c   1.000
_cell.angle_alpha   90.00
_cell.angle_beta   90.00
_cell.angle_gamma   90.00
#
_symmetry.space_group_name_H-M   'P 1'
#
loop_
_entity.id
_entity.type
_entity.pdbx_description
1 polymer ?
#
loop_
_entity_poly.entity_id
_entity_poly.type
_entity_poly.pdbx_seq_one_letter_code
_entity_poly.pdbx_strand_id
1 'polypeptide(L)'
;MDPKGQAGILRAGAGMCSSCTLLSAHYRLVHPDGKEATAHEGVYIHHMTSFLSPKNSSNPIGGLSSGGGSIGGAAYFIDRGEDSGQTDTIFTSHDGTFNSGYHIVSKPSITVSYDFVNYEDSPRQLHLELEYEYMDGIVGQDAGHTLKSVAGSPKTSGKSTGSMTVSRATTIMWARGHLHAGGDSMTLKVNGVVKCVSKPTYDSEGVITTMSICPESIPLKARDAITIESVYDTTKHPLRKATDGSGHGAHGVLGGSDVMGMFAMSYTT
;
A
#
# COMPACT_ATOMS: atom_id res chain seq x y z
N MET A 1 -16.56 -1.16 0.73
CA MET A 1 -15.91 -2.46 0.45
C MET A 1 -16.69 -3.12 -0.66
N ASP A 2 -16.05 -3.95 -1.48
CA ASP A 2 -16.74 -4.68 -2.54
C ASP A 2 -17.82 -5.62 -1.92
N PRO A 3 -19.04 -5.70 -2.48
CA PRO A 3 -20.10 -6.54 -1.92
C PRO A 3 -19.81 -8.05 -1.96
N LYS A 4 -18.87 -8.49 -2.80
CA LYS A 4 -18.34 -9.85 -2.88
C LYS A 4 -16.99 -9.99 -2.14
N GLY A 5 -16.62 -8.96 -1.37
CA GLY A 5 -15.44 -8.93 -0.51
C GLY A 5 -15.63 -9.73 0.78
N GLN A 6 -14.60 -10.45 1.16
CA GLN A 6 -14.47 -11.13 2.44
C GLN A 6 -13.28 -10.54 3.20
N ALA A 7 -13.59 -9.84 4.28
CA ALA A 7 -12.59 -9.29 5.17
C ALA A 7 -12.25 -10.24 6.33
N GLY A 8 -11.00 -10.18 6.80
CA GLY A 8 -10.58 -10.98 7.95
C GLY A 8 -9.17 -10.64 8.44
N ILE A 9 -8.71 -11.43 9.41
CA ILE A 9 -7.37 -11.33 9.98
C ILE A 9 -6.71 -12.71 9.93
N LEU A 10 -5.49 -12.77 9.41
CA LEU A 10 -4.61 -13.95 9.46
C LEU A 10 -3.42 -13.66 10.37
N ARG A 11 -2.89 -14.73 10.98
CA ARG A 11 -1.62 -14.67 11.72
C ARG A 11 -0.68 -15.72 11.18
N ALA A 12 0.54 -15.30 10.87
CA ALA A 12 1.63 -16.15 10.43
C ALA A 12 2.93 -15.80 11.18
N GLY A 13 3.98 -16.57 10.98
CA GLY A 13 5.27 -16.33 11.65
C GLY A 13 6.29 -17.46 11.49
N ALA A 14 5.88 -18.61 10.95
CA ALA A 14 6.83 -19.61 10.46
C ALA A 14 7.43 -19.16 9.11
N GLY A 15 8.67 -19.54 8.84
CA GLY A 15 9.33 -19.34 7.54
C GLY A 15 9.98 -17.98 7.29
N MET A 16 9.76 -16.98 8.16
CA MET A 16 10.53 -15.74 8.11
C MET A 16 11.94 -15.91 8.71
N CYS A 17 12.92 -15.22 8.12
CA CYS A 17 14.26 -15.11 8.70
C CYS A 17 14.23 -14.47 10.10
N SER A 18 15.28 -14.73 10.88
CA SER A 18 15.49 -14.13 12.19
C SER A 18 16.88 -13.51 12.24
N SER A 19 17.01 -12.33 12.85
CA SER A 19 18.25 -11.55 12.85
C SER A 19 18.73 -11.23 11.43
N CYS A 20 17.83 -10.68 10.62
CA CYS A 20 18.05 -10.37 9.20
C CYS A 20 17.59 -8.95 8.86
N THR A 21 18.00 -8.48 7.69
CA THR A 21 17.63 -7.18 7.11
C THR A 21 16.84 -7.42 5.84
N LEU A 22 15.53 -7.10 5.83
CA LEU A 22 14.73 -7.24 4.62
C LEU A 22 14.98 -6.07 3.67
N LEU A 23 15.23 -6.36 2.40
CA LEU A 23 15.48 -5.36 1.35
C LEU A 23 14.20 -5.03 0.59
N SER A 24 13.37 -6.03 0.33
CA SER A 24 12.06 -5.90 -0.29
C SER A 24 11.11 -6.98 0.21
N ALA A 25 9.82 -6.74 0.09
CA ALA A 25 8.80 -7.76 0.32
C ALA A 25 7.53 -7.48 -0.49
N HIS A 26 6.85 -8.54 -0.91
CA HIS A 26 5.54 -8.46 -1.52
C HIS A 26 4.70 -9.70 -1.21
N TYR A 27 3.38 -9.53 -1.25
CA TYR A 27 2.47 -10.66 -1.18
C TYR A 27 1.91 -11.00 -2.54
N ARG A 28 1.69 -12.30 -2.76
CA ARG A 28 0.99 -12.85 -3.93
C ARG A 28 -0.21 -13.63 -3.45
N LEU A 29 -1.30 -13.54 -4.22
CA LEU A 29 -2.44 -14.42 -4.06
C LEU A 29 -2.34 -15.45 -5.18
N VAL A 30 -2.17 -16.72 -4.86
CA VAL A 30 -1.95 -17.77 -5.86
C VAL A 30 -2.97 -18.89 -5.73
N HIS A 31 -3.30 -19.52 -6.84
CA HIS A 31 -4.07 -20.76 -6.89
C HIS A 31 -3.22 -21.94 -6.39
N PRO A 32 -3.84 -23.09 -6.06
CA PRO A 32 -3.10 -24.27 -5.62
C PRO A 32 -2.08 -24.83 -6.64
N ASP A 33 -2.22 -24.47 -7.92
CA ASP A 33 -1.27 -24.82 -8.98
C ASP A 33 -0.07 -23.84 -9.07
N GLY A 34 -0.02 -22.83 -8.20
CA GLY A 34 1.04 -21.82 -8.14
C GLY A 34 0.85 -20.64 -9.11
N LYS A 35 -0.21 -20.64 -9.92
CA LYS A 35 -0.53 -19.47 -10.77
C LYS A 35 -1.08 -18.34 -9.93
N GLU A 36 -0.73 -17.13 -10.29
CA GLU A 36 -1.23 -15.96 -9.60
C GLU A 36 -2.70 -15.69 -9.90
N ALA A 37 -3.47 -15.46 -8.84
CA ALA A 37 -4.85 -15.03 -8.92
C ALA A 37 -4.90 -13.54 -9.26
N THR A 38 -5.64 -13.22 -10.32
CA THR A 38 -5.78 -11.84 -10.81
C THR A 38 -7.24 -11.42 -10.91
N ALA A 39 -7.49 -10.11 -10.95
CA ALA A 39 -8.86 -9.58 -11.10
C ALA A 39 -9.58 -10.12 -12.36
N HIS A 40 -8.83 -10.44 -13.43
CA HIS A 40 -9.37 -11.07 -14.65
C HIS A 40 -9.97 -12.47 -14.39
N GLU A 41 -9.49 -13.18 -13.38
CA GLU A 41 -10.03 -14.48 -12.96
C GLU A 41 -11.14 -14.36 -11.91
N GLY A 42 -11.62 -13.13 -11.67
CA GLY A 42 -12.67 -12.85 -10.70
C GLY A 42 -12.22 -12.87 -9.25
N VAL A 43 -10.91 -12.99 -8.98
CA VAL A 43 -10.36 -13.12 -7.63
C VAL A 43 -9.16 -12.20 -7.44
N TYR A 44 -9.19 -11.34 -6.42
CA TYR A 44 -8.06 -10.43 -6.17
C TYR A 44 -8.00 -9.91 -4.73
N ILE A 45 -6.87 -9.30 -4.40
CA ILE A 45 -6.66 -8.57 -3.15
C ILE A 45 -7.24 -7.17 -3.30
N HIS A 46 -8.35 -6.87 -2.63
CA HIS A 46 -8.93 -5.52 -2.67
C HIS A 46 -8.19 -4.58 -1.71
N HIS A 47 -8.07 -4.95 -0.43
CA HIS A 47 -7.16 -4.31 0.53
C HIS A 47 -6.43 -5.36 1.34
N MET A 48 -5.15 -5.14 1.59
CA MET A 48 -4.41 -5.93 2.53
C MET A 48 -3.34 -5.08 3.19
N THR A 49 -3.24 -5.24 4.51
CA THR A 49 -2.24 -4.58 5.33
C THR A 49 -1.61 -5.62 6.25
N SER A 50 -0.34 -5.46 6.57
CA SER A 50 0.35 -6.38 7.46
C SER A 50 1.17 -5.65 8.51
N PHE A 51 1.34 -6.31 9.65
CA PHE A 51 2.06 -5.81 10.80
C PHE A 51 3.01 -6.87 11.30
N LEU A 52 4.21 -6.46 11.72
CA LEU A 52 5.22 -7.33 12.30
C LEU A 52 5.42 -7.04 13.79
N SER A 53 5.47 -8.09 14.59
CA SER A 53 5.78 -8.07 16.02
C SER A 53 7.01 -8.96 16.28
N PRO A 54 7.94 -8.58 17.20
CA PRO A 54 7.85 -7.51 18.20
C PRO A 54 8.41 -6.15 17.74
N LYS A 55 8.56 -5.90 16.44
CA LYS A 55 9.06 -4.61 15.96
C LYS A 55 8.08 -3.49 16.33
N ASN A 56 8.61 -2.41 16.91
CA ASN A 56 7.83 -1.24 17.30
C ASN A 56 7.69 -0.26 16.14
N SER A 57 6.53 0.38 16.01
CA SER A 57 6.37 1.47 15.05
C SER A 57 7.17 2.70 15.50
N SER A 58 8.08 3.19 14.66
CA SER A 58 8.83 4.45 14.89
C SER A 58 8.67 5.40 13.70
N ASN A 59 7.42 5.68 13.32
CA ASN A 59 7.11 6.48 12.13
C ASN A 59 7.44 7.97 12.34
N PRO A 60 8.43 8.54 11.62
CA PRO A 60 8.78 9.95 11.75
C PRO A 60 7.79 10.87 11.02
N ILE A 61 6.95 10.34 10.12
CA ILE A 61 5.97 11.09 9.33
C ILE A 61 4.65 11.13 10.11
N GLY A 62 4.43 12.20 10.87
CA GLY A 62 3.23 12.38 11.69
C GLY A 62 1.98 12.70 10.89
N GLY A 63 0.81 12.63 11.54
CA GLY A 63 -0.48 13.00 10.94
C GLY A 63 -1.13 11.90 10.08
N LEU A 64 -2.23 12.29 9.42
CA LEU A 64 -3.15 11.50 8.58
C LEU A 64 -2.85 10.00 8.47
N SER A 65 -3.19 9.23 9.51
CA SER A 65 -3.29 7.78 9.38
C SER A 65 -4.59 7.43 8.67
N SER A 66 -4.54 6.56 7.65
CA SER A 66 -5.74 5.79 7.28
C SER A 66 -6.19 5.05 8.54
N GLY A 67 -7.49 4.96 8.81
CA GLY A 67 -8.08 4.53 10.09
C GLY A 67 -7.66 3.15 10.64
N GLY A 68 -6.69 2.45 10.06
CA GLY A 68 -5.94 1.37 10.68
C GLY A 68 -4.90 1.91 11.65
N GLY A 69 -5.35 2.30 12.86
CA GLY A 69 -4.42 2.50 13.98
C GLY A 69 -3.53 1.27 14.14
N SER A 70 -2.27 1.47 14.55
CA SER A 70 -1.35 0.36 14.85
C SER A 70 -2.08 -0.70 15.70
N ILE A 71 -2.22 -1.92 15.16
CA ILE A 71 -2.81 -3.03 15.90
C ILE A 71 -1.82 -3.38 17.02
N GLY A 72 -2.07 -2.89 18.23
CA GLY A 72 -1.31 -3.25 19.42
C GLY A 72 0.16 -2.80 19.43
N GLY A 73 0.49 -1.66 18.80
CA GLY A 73 1.87 -1.13 18.79
C GLY A 73 2.81 -1.82 17.79
N ALA A 74 2.32 -2.81 17.04
CA ALA A 74 3.08 -3.48 16.00
C ALA A 74 3.47 -2.51 14.87
N ALA A 75 4.68 -2.69 14.34
CA ALA A 75 5.16 -1.95 13.19
C ALA A 75 4.40 -2.39 11.94
N TYR A 76 3.92 -1.40 11.18
CA TYR A 76 3.39 -1.64 9.85
C TYR A 76 4.50 -2.24 8.98
N PHE A 77 4.18 -3.28 8.21
CA PHE A 77 5.14 -4.01 7.38
C PHE A 77 4.96 -3.69 5.90
N ILE A 78 3.98 -4.32 5.23
CA ILE A 78 3.67 -4.06 3.82
C ILE A 78 2.16 -4.00 3.58
N ASP A 79 1.75 -3.29 2.53
CA ASP A 79 0.38 -3.18 2.03
C ASP A 79 0.24 -3.72 0.60
N ARG A 80 -0.99 -4.11 0.25
CA ARG A 80 -1.38 -4.45 -1.12
C ARG A 80 -2.83 -4.03 -1.37
N GLY A 81 -3.10 -3.66 -2.61
CA GLY A 81 -4.42 -3.50 -3.18
C GLY A 81 -4.44 -4.00 -4.61
N GLU A 82 -5.58 -3.82 -5.29
CA GLU A 82 -5.79 -4.24 -6.69
C GLU A 82 -4.75 -3.63 -7.65
N ASP A 83 -4.30 -2.43 -7.32
CA ASP A 83 -3.38 -1.58 -8.07
C ASP A 83 -1.89 -1.91 -7.82
N SER A 84 -1.61 -2.91 -6.99
CA SER A 84 -0.25 -3.24 -6.60
C SER A 84 0.50 -4.05 -7.65
N GLY A 85 -0.19 -4.75 -8.56
CA GLY A 85 0.44 -5.64 -9.56
C GLY A 85 1.53 -6.53 -8.95
N GLN A 86 2.70 -6.65 -9.61
CA GLN A 86 3.89 -7.31 -9.06
C GLN A 86 4.87 -6.35 -8.37
N THR A 87 4.39 -5.25 -7.80
CA THR A 87 5.30 -4.26 -7.21
C THR A 87 5.69 -4.60 -5.78
N ASP A 88 7.00 -4.58 -5.54
CA ASP A 88 7.59 -4.75 -4.21
C ASP A 88 7.38 -3.52 -3.34
N THR A 89 7.22 -3.76 -2.05
CA THR A 89 7.57 -2.76 -1.03
C THR A 89 9.07 -2.82 -0.82
N ILE A 90 9.78 -1.73 -1.08
CA ILE A 90 11.24 -1.67 -1.00
C ILE A 90 11.65 -0.93 0.28
N PHE A 91 12.67 -1.45 0.98
CA PHE A 91 13.19 -0.90 2.24
C PHE A 91 14.64 -0.38 2.13
N THR A 92 15.23 -0.48 0.94
CA THR A 92 16.58 0.00 0.58
C THR A 92 16.52 0.93 -0.64
N SER A 93 17.63 1.50 -1.09
CA SER A 93 17.63 2.20 -2.38
C SER A 93 17.74 1.19 -3.53
N HIS A 94 17.01 1.45 -4.62
CA HIS A 94 17.02 0.59 -5.82
C HIS A 94 18.43 0.47 -6.45
N ASP A 95 19.29 1.48 -6.27
CA ASP A 95 20.66 1.52 -6.78
C ASP A 95 21.72 1.02 -5.78
N GLY A 96 21.31 0.60 -4.57
CA GLY A 96 22.20 0.17 -3.50
C GLY A 96 23.10 1.27 -2.90
N THR A 97 22.91 2.54 -3.28
CA THR A 97 23.71 3.66 -2.73
C THR A 97 23.36 4.02 -1.29
N PHE A 98 22.16 3.66 -0.83
CA PHE A 98 21.70 3.89 0.53
C PHE A 98 21.49 2.56 1.24
N ASN A 99 22.33 2.28 2.22
CA ASN A 99 22.27 1.05 2.98
C ASN A 99 21.19 1.12 4.07
N SER A 100 20.01 0.58 3.78
CA SER A 100 18.92 0.38 4.75
C SER A 100 18.17 -0.90 4.51
N GLY A 101 17.35 -1.30 5.49
CA GLY A 101 16.38 -2.36 5.31
C GLY A 101 15.50 -2.53 6.54
N TYR A 102 14.44 -3.33 6.41
CA TYR A 102 13.53 -3.57 7.51
C TYR A 102 14.14 -4.59 8.48
N HIS A 103 14.60 -4.14 9.65
CA HIS A 103 15.30 -5.02 10.58
C HIS A 103 14.33 -5.98 11.28
N ILE A 104 14.66 -7.28 11.21
CA ILE A 104 13.98 -8.37 11.92
C ILE A 104 14.95 -8.91 12.98
N VAL A 105 14.87 -8.35 14.18
CA VAL A 105 15.83 -8.64 15.28
C VAL A 105 15.57 -9.96 16.01
N SER A 106 14.36 -10.51 15.89
CA SER A 106 13.93 -11.76 16.52
C SER A 106 12.89 -12.43 15.64
N LYS A 107 12.52 -13.68 15.97
CA LYS A 107 11.51 -14.44 15.20
C LYS A 107 10.20 -13.64 15.13
N PRO A 108 9.78 -13.18 13.95
CA PRO A 108 8.61 -12.31 13.86
C PRO A 108 7.31 -13.10 13.93
N SER A 109 6.23 -12.40 14.32
CA SER A 109 4.86 -12.77 13.98
C SER A 109 4.28 -11.72 13.04
N ILE A 110 3.71 -12.18 11.94
CA ILE A 110 2.95 -11.37 10.99
C ILE A 110 1.47 -11.44 11.37
N THR A 111 0.83 -10.28 11.47
CA THR A 111 -0.64 -10.18 11.43
C THR A 111 -1.04 -9.52 10.12
N VAL A 112 -1.90 -10.15 9.35
CA VAL A 112 -2.42 -9.64 8.07
C VAL A 112 -3.89 -9.32 8.24
N SER A 113 -4.29 -8.09 7.95
CA SER A 113 -5.69 -7.72 7.73
C SER A 113 -5.94 -7.72 6.24
N TYR A 114 -6.93 -8.46 5.78
CA TYR A 114 -7.23 -8.62 4.36
C TYR A 114 -8.71 -8.31 4.06
N ASP A 115 -8.97 -7.94 2.81
CA ASP A 115 -10.23 -7.91 2.11
C ASP A 115 -9.98 -8.53 0.73
N PHE A 116 -10.45 -9.75 0.53
CA PHE A 116 -10.32 -10.49 -0.72
C PHE A 116 -11.66 -10.56 -1.43
N VAL A 117 -11.65 -10.39 -2.75
CA VAL A 117 -12.88 -10.45 -3.55
C VAL A 117 -12.90 -11.74 -4.34
N ASN A 118 -14.08 -12.37 -4.42
CA ASN A 118 -14.36 -13.50 -5.29
C ASN A 118 -15.70 -13.26 -6.01
N TYR A 119 -15.65 -12.92 -7.31
CA TYR A 119 -16.85 -12.72 -8.12
C TYR A 119 -17.49 -14.03 -8.58
N GLU A 120 -16.78 -15.15 -8.48
CA GLU A 120 -17.30 -16.46 -8.82
C GLU A 120 -18.31 -16.93 -7.76
N ASP A 121 -19.39 -17.57 -8.19
CA ASP A 121 -20.42 -18.08 -7.27
C ASP A 121 -19.97 -19.36 -6.53
N SER A 122 -18.82 -19.93 -6.91
CA SER A 122 -18.22 -21.07 -6.24
C SER A 122 -17.05 -20.66 -5.33
N PRO A 123 -16.87 -21.31 -4.16
CA PRO A 123 -15.70 -21.11 -3.32
C PRO A 123 -14.40 -21.37 -4.09
N ARG A 124 -13.39 -20.55 -3.83
CA ARG A 124 -12.04 -20.69 -4.38
C ARG A 124 -11.06 -20.96 -3.24
N GLN A 125 -10.14 -21.90 -3.46
CA GLN A 125 -9.01 -22.12 -2.58
C GLN A 125 -7.83 -21.33 -3.12
N LEU A 126 -7.18 -20.55 -2.27
CA LEU A 126 -6.05 -19.70 -2.62
C LEU A 126 -4.99 -19.80 -1.53
N HIS A 127 -3.74 -19.51 -1.89
CA HIS A 127 -2.65 -19.31 -0.96
C HIS A 127 -2.23 -17.84 -0.96
N LEU A 128 -2.02 -17.30 0.22
CA LEU A 128 -1.36 -16.02 0.40
C LEU A 128 0.12 -16.29 0.63
N GLU A 129 0.94 -15.95 -0.35
CA GLU A 129 2.39 -16.14 -0.31
C GLU A 129 3.07 -14.81 -0.01
N LEU A 130 4.04 -14.82 0.91
CA LEU A 130 4.92 -13.69 1.18
C LEU A 130 6.28 -14.01 0.59
N GLU A 131 6.68 -13.25 -0.41
CA GLU A 131 8.04 -13.27 -0.96
C GLU A 131 8.81 -12.07 -0.43
N TYR A 132 10.07 -12.27 -0.07
CA TYR A 132 10.93 -11.21 0.44
C TYR A 132 12.40 -11.47 0.13
N GLU A 133 13.13 -10.41 -0.15
CA GLU A 133 14.58 -10.41 -0.27
C GLU A 133 15.20 -9.98 1.06
N TYR A 134 16.27 -10.65 1.50
CA TYR A 134 16.93 -10.32 2.75
C TYR A 134 18.44 -10.54 2.71
N MET A 135 19.12 -9.87 3.63
CA MET A 135 20.51 -10.14 4.00
C MET A 135 20.56 -10.77 5.39
N ASP A 136 21.51 -11.67 5.58
CA ASP A 136 21.86 -12.18 6.91
C ASP A 136 22.41 -11.05 7.78
N GLY A 137 21.98 -11.04 9.05
CA GLY A 137 22.38 -10.02 10.01
C GLY A 137 21.62 -8.70 9.90
N ILE A 138 21.94 -7.80 10.82
CA ILE A 138 21.40 -6.44 10.87
C ILE A 138 22.38 -5.50 10.18
N VAL A 139 21.98 -4.95 9.03
CA VAL A 139 22.81 -4.16 8.13
C VAL A 139 22.13 -2.82 7.84
N GLY A 140 22.92 -1.76 7.78
CA GLY A 140 22.44 -0.42 7.40
C GLY A 140 21.53 0.24 8.45
N GLN A 141 20.82 1.28 8.01
CA GLN A 141 19.77 1.92 8.82
C GLN A 141 18.50 1.06 8.84
N ASP A 142 17.81 1.05 9.97
CA ASP A 142 16.51 0.39 10.05
C ASP A 142 15.47 1.16 9.22
N ALA A 143 14.55 0.43 8.62
CA ALA A 143 13.44 0.95 7.87
C ALA A 143 12.09 0.59 8.53
N GLY A 144 11.13 1.47 8.31
CA GLY A 144 9.71 1.24 8.60
C GLY A 144 8.86 1.48 7.37
N HIS A 145 7.57 1.19 7.49
CA HIS A 145 6.59 1.44 6.45
C HIS A 145 5.38 2.21 7.01
N THR A 146 4.67 2.94 6.18
CA THR A 146 3.44 3.63 6.54
C THR A 146 2.52 3.82 5.34
N LEU A 147 1.22 3.79 5.60
CA LEU A 147 0.19 4.31 4.70
C LEU A 147 -0.26 5.69 5.17
N LYS A 148 -0.46 6.62 4.22
CA LYS A 148 -0.98 7.97 4.48
C LYS A 148 -2.10 8.27 3.50
N SER A 149 -3.24 8.74 4.00
CA SER A 149 -4.41 9.04 3.18
C SER A 149 -4.61 10.54 3.05
N VAL A 150 -5.12 10.99 1.90
CA VAL A 150 -5.69 12.35 1.81
C VAL A 150 -6.85 12.46 2.81
N ALA A 151 -6.95 13.58 3.52
CA ALA A 151 -7.96 13.73 4.55
C ALA A 151 -9.38 13.88 3.95
N GLY A 152 -10.38 13.31 4.61
CA GLY A 152 -11.79 13.46 4.26
C GLY A 152 -12.30 12.49 3.18
N SER A 153 -13.52 12.68 2.72
CA SER A 153 -14.08 11.95 1.58
C SER A 153 -13.42 12.46 0.30
N PRO A 154 -12.61 11.65 -0.40
CA PRO A 154 -12.00 12.08 -1.65
C PRO A 154 -13.08 12.53 -2.63
N LYS A 155 -12.80 13.61 -3.37
CA LYS A 155 -13.72 14.04 -4.43
C LYS A 155 -13.71 13.01 -5.55
N THR A 156 -14.88 12.65 -6.05
CA THR A 156 -15.06 11.83 -7.26
C THR A 156 -14.61 12.56 -8.53
N SER A 157 -14.43 13.89 -8.47
CA SER A 157 -13.79 14.66 -9.53
C SER A 157 -12.97 15.81 -8.93
N GLY A 158 -11.75 15.99 -9.45
CA GLY A 158 -10.82 17.02 -9.02
C GLY A 158 -9.87 16.54 -7.91
N LYS A 159 -9.38 17.51 -7.13
CA LYS A 159 -8.26 17.29 -6.22
C LYS A 159 -8.68 17.21 -4.75
N SER A 160 -8.12 16.22 -4.04
CA SER A 160 -8.14 16.11 -2.58
C SER A 160 -6.71 16.22 -2.04
N THR A 161 -6.54 16.72 -0.82
CA THR A 161 -5.21 17.03 -0.27
C THR A 161 -5.12 16.63 1.20
N GLY A 162 -3.98 16.03 1.58
CA GLY A 162 -3.62 15.76 2.96
C GLY A 162 -2.24 16.34 3.29
N SER A 163 -2.06 16.87 4.50
CA SER A 163 -0.81 17.45 4.95
C SER A 163 -0.33 16.82 6.25
N MET A 164 0.99 16.71 6.38
CA MET A 164 1.72 16.00 7.43
C MET A 164 3.00 16.76 7.77
N THR A 165 3.56 16.46 8.94
CA THR A 165 4.83 17.04 9.39
C THR A 165 5.80 15.96 9.82
N VAL A 166 7.05 16.11 9.42
CA VAL A 166 8.14 15.23 9.78
C VAL A 166 8.64 15.56 11.19
N SER A 167 8.64 14.60 12.11
CA SER A 167 9.04 14.80 13.51
C SER A 167 10.56 14.79 13.71
N ARG A 168 11.30 14.02 12.90
CA ARG A 168 12.77 13.92 12.91
C ARG A 168 13.29 13.62 11.51
N ALA A 169 14.58 13.88 11.26
CA ALA A 169 15.20 13.57 9.98
C ALA A 169 15.04 12.09 9.61
N THR A 170 14.76 11.82 8.35
CA THR A 170 14.48 10.48 7.78
C THR A 170 14.65 10.55 6.27
N THR A 171 14.71 9.41 5.59
CA THR A 171 14.67 9.34 4.13
C THR A 171 13.50 8.44 3.72
N ILE A 172 12.64 8.91 2.83
CA ILE A 172 11.67 8.02 2.14
C ILE A 172 12.45 7.26 1.08
N MET A 173 12.55 5.94 1.22
CA MET A 173 13.29 5.06 0.29
C MET A 173 12.43 4.60 -0.88
N TRP A 174 11.13 4.49 -0.64
CA TRP A 174 10.16 3.99 -1.59
C TRP A 174 8.82 4.67 -1.32
N ALA A 175 8.12 5.04 -2.39
CA ALA A 175 6.75 5.51 -2.29
C ALA A 175 5.93 5.07 -3.50
N ARG A 176 4.66 4.76 -3.26
CA ARG A 176 3.68 4.41 -4.31
C ARG A 176 2.32 4.97 -3.93
N GLY A 177 1.62 5.54 -4.89
CA GLY A 177 0.22 5.91 -4.72
C GLY A 177 -0.67 4.67 -4.65
N HIS A 178 -1.85 4.85 -4.09
CA HIS A 178 -2.96 3.90 -4.17
C HIS A 178 -4.25 4.67 -4.46
N LEU A 179 -4.90 4.28 -5.55
CA LEU A 179 -6.12 4.88 -6.10
C LEU A 179 -7.11 3.76 -6.43
N HIS A 180 -8.38 4.14 -6.52
CA HIS A 180 -9.43 3.32 -7.11
C HIS A 180 -9.75 3.82 -8.52
N ALA A 181 -10.59 3.07 -9.23
CA ALA A 181 -11.05 3.43 -10.57
C ALA A 181 -11.53 4.89 -10.62
N GLY A 182 -11.08 5.63 -11.62
CA GLY A 182 -11.33 7.07 -11.78
C GLY A 182 -10.25 7.99 -11.23
N GLY A 183 -9.27 7.43 -10.51
CA GLY A 183 -8.07 8.14 -10.13
C GLY A 183 -7.19 8.46 -11.35
N ASP A 184 -6.61 9.65 -11.41
CA ASP A 184 -5.65 10.07 -12.43
C ASP A 184 -4.21 10.07 -11.89
N SER A 185 -4.01 10.55 -10.65
CA SER A 185 -2.68 10.60 -10.05
C SER A 185 -2.69 10.80 -8.53
N MET A 186 -1.61 10.34 -7.91
CA MET A 186 -1.20 10.66 -6.55
C MET A 186 0.08 11.48 -6.60
N THR A 187 0.11 12.66 -5.97
CA THR A 187 1.29 13.53 -5.94
C THR A 187 1.81 13.68 -4.52
N LEU A 188 3.12 13.47 -4.31
CA LEU A 188 3.81 13.74 -3.05
C LEU A 188 4.68 14.99 -3.19
N LYS A 189 4.49 15.93 -2.27
CA LYS A 189 5.25 17.18 -2.19
C LYS A 189 5.97 17.29 -0.85
N VAL A 190 7.18 17.84 -0.88
CA VAL A 190 7.95 18.22 0.32
C VAL A 190 8.18 19.71 0.26
N ASN A 191 7.71 20.43 1.29
CA ASN A 191 7.78 21.90 1.37
C ASN A 191 7.23 22.58 0.10
N GLY A 192 6.13 22.06 -0.44
CA GLY A 192 5.49 22.56 -1.66
C GLY A 192 6.12 22.10 -2.98
N VAL A 193 7.31 21.49 -2.96
CA VAL A 193 8.00 21.00 -4.16
C VAL A 193 7.56 19.56 -4.45
N VAL A 194 7.11 19.29 -5.68
CA VAL A 194 6.77 17.94 -6.13
C VAL A 194 8.02 17.07 -6.11
N LYS A 195 7.96 15.96 -5.38
CA LYS A 195 9.01 14.94 -5.31
C LYS A 195 8.62 13.66 -6.02
N CYS A 196 7.33 13.34 -6.06
CA CYS A 196 6.85 12.21 -6.83
C CYS A 196 5.44 12.43 -7.36
N VAL A 197 5.18 11.88 -8.55
CA VAL A 197 3.84 11.66 -9.09
C VAL A 197 3.70 10.18 -9.42
N SER A 198 2.81 9.50 -8.70
CA SER A 198 2.45 8.10 -8.92
C SER A 198 1.16 8.05 -9.75
N LYS A 199 1.19 7.34 -10.88
CA LYS A 199 0.09 7.26 -11.85
C LYS A 199 -0.39 5.82 -12.02
N PRO A 200 -1.70 5.61 -12.18
CA PRO A 200 -2.26 4.30 -12.49
C PRO A 200 -2.00 3.90 -13.95
N THR A 201 -1.81 2.62 -14.15
CA THR A 201 -1.98 1.95 -15.45
C THR A 201 -3.34 1.27 -15.45
N TYR A 202 -4.13 1.53 -16.47
CA TYR A 202 -5.45 0.92 -16.66
C TYR A 202 -5.39 -0.19 -17.70
N ASP A 203 -6.16 -1.26 -17.51
CA ASP A 203 -6.44 -2.24 -18.57
C ASP A 203 -7.56 -1.74 -19.50
N SER A 204 -7.97 -2.59 -20.46
CA SER A 204 -9.04 -2.28 -21.41
C SER A 204 -10.43 -2.15 -20.78
N GLU A 205 -10.62 -2.62 -19.55
CA GLU A 205 -11.88 -2.56 -18.81
C GLU A 205 -11.96 -1.35 -17.87
N GLY A 206 -10.86 -0.59 -17.76
CA GLY A 206 -10.77 0.56 -16.86
C GLY A 206 -10.45 0.18 -15.42
N VAL A 207 -9.87 -1.01 -15.19
CA VAL A 207 -9.37 -1.44 -13.88
C VAL A 207 -7.90 -1.02 -13.75
N ILE A 208 -7.52 -0.51 -12.58
CA ILE A 208 -6.12 -0.18 -12.28
C ILE A 208 -5.36 -1.48 -12.08
N THR A 209 -4.30 -1.69 -12.87
CA THR A 209 -3.45 -2.88 -12.80
C THR A 209 -2.14 -2.64 -12.06
N THR A 210 -1.61 -1.41 -12.12
CA THR A 210 -0.39 -1.00 -11.44
C THR A 210 -0.43 0.49 -11.11
N MET A 211 0.31 0.91 -10.09
CA MET A 211 0.66 2.31 -9.83
C MET A 211 2.17 2.51 -10.01
N SER A 212 2.58 3.58 -10.69
CA SER A 212 4.01 3.87 -10.86
C SER A 212 4.67 4.18 -9.51
N ILE A 213 5.86 3.63 -9.28
CA ILE A 213 6.64 3.87 -8.06
C ILE A 213 7.47 5.16 -8.17
N CYS A 214 7.83 5.72 -7.01
CA CYS A 214 8.80 6.80 -6.87
C CYS A 214 10.18 6.19 -6.59
N PRO A 215 11.08 6.06 -7.58
CA PRO A 215 12.31 5.29 -7.40
C PRO A 215 13.40 6.07 -6.63
N GLU A 216 13.32 7.40 -6.63
CA GLU A 216 14.33 8.25 -5.98
C GLU A 216 14.08 8.35 -4.48
N SER A 217 15.14 8.18 -3.69
CA SER A 217 15.10 8.43 -2.26
C SER A 217 14.86 9.92 -1.98
N ILE A 218 13.97 10.23 -1.04
CA ILE A 218 13.60 11.61 -0.70
C ILE A 218 14.10 11.92 0.73
N PRO A 219 15.23 12.63 0.89
CA PRO A 219 15.71 13.02 2.21
C PRO A 219 14.80 14.09 2.82
N LEU A 220 14.47 13.92 4.10
CA LEU A 220 13.59 14.78 4.87
C LEU A 220 14.29 15.26 6.14
N LYS A 221 13.99 16.50 6.52
CA LYS A 221 14.44 17.12 7.77
C LYS A 221 13.28 17.18 8.76
N ALA A 222 13.62 17.27 10.05
CA ALA A 222 12.62 17.59 11.06
C ALA A 222 11.89 18.89 10.68
N ARG A 223 10.56 18.88 10.85
CA ARG A 223 9.62 19.95 10.52
C ARG A 223 9.35 20.17 9.03
N ASP A 224 9.95 19.39 8.13
CA ASP A 224 9.51 19.42 6.73
C ASP A 224 8.01 19.09 6.64
N ALA A 225 7.32 19.83 5.77
CA ALA A 225 5.92 19.61 5.47
C ALA A 225 5.79 18.64 4.31
N ILE A 226 5.07 17.53 4.51
CA ILE A 226 4.69 16.62 3.44
C ILE A 226 3.24 16.89 3.07
N THR A 227 2.97 17.08 1.79
CA THR A 227 1.62 17.17 1.26
C THR A 227 1.41 16.07 0.23
N ILE A 228 0.34 15.30 0.39
CA ILE A 228 -0.12 14.34 -0.60
C ILE A 228 -1.40 14.84 -1.26
N GLU A 229 -1.52 14.65 -2.56
CA GLU A 229 -2.69 15.03 -3.34
C GLU A 229 -3.19 13.82 -4.13
N SER A 230 -4.49 13.59 -4.12
CA SER A 230 -5.15 12.66 -5.04
C SER A 230 -5.95 13.46 -6.07
N VAL A 231 -5.87 13.06 -7.33
CA VAL A 231 -6.62 13.67 -8.43
C VAL A 231 -7.50 12.59 -9.06
N TYR A 232 -8.78 12.88 -9.21
CA TYR A 232 -9.74 12.06 -9.93
C TYR A 232 -10.24 12.80 -11.17
N ASP A 233 -10.30 12.10 -12.30
CA ASP A 233 -10.89 12.58 -13.55
C ASP A 233 -11.78 11.49 -14.13
N THR A 234 -13.05 11.50 -13.71
CA THR A 234 -14.04 10.49 -14.13
C THR A 234 -14.51 10.64 -15.57
N THR A 235 -14.13 11.74 -16.24
CA THR A 235 -14.38 11.91 -17.68
C THR A 235 -13.34 11.13 -18.47
N LYS A 236 -12.08 11.17 -18.02
CA LYS A 236 -10.97 10.43 -18.61
C LYS A 236 -10.95 8.95 -18.19
N HIS A 237 -11.23 8.68 -16.92
CA HIS A 237 -11.20 7.35 -16.31
C HIS A 237 -12.56 7.10 -15.64
N PRO A 238 -13.53 6.44 -16.30
CA PRO A 238 -14.83 6.19 -15.69
C PRO A 238 -14.71 5.42 -14.37
N LEU A 239 -15.60 5.72 -13.41
CA LEU A 239 -15.73 4.87 -12.22
C LEU A 239 -16.16 3.47 -12.64
N ARG A 240 -15.74 2.47 -11.87
CA ARG A 240 -16.26 1.12 -12.04
C ARG A 240 -17.79 1.14 -11.86
N LYS A 241 -18.50 0.33 -12.65
CA LYS A 241 -19.94 0.12 -12.43
C LYS A 241 -20.13 -0.54 -11.08
N ALA A 242 -21.12 -0.09 -10.30
CA ALA A 242 -21.48 -0.78 -9.08
C ALA A 242 -21.82 -2.25 -9.41
N THR A 243 -21.23 -3.18 -8.64
CA THR A 243 -21.46 -4.62 -8.80
C THR A 243 -22.79 -5.07 -8.16
N ASP A 244 -23.55 -4.15 -7.57
CA ASP A 244 -24.89 -4.38 -7.01
C ASP A 244 -26.00 -4.55 -8.06
N GLY A 245 -25.66 -4.48 -9.36
CA GLY A 245 -26.60 -4.64 -10.46
C GLY A 245 -27.53 -3.43 -10.68
N SER A 246 -27.33 -2.33 -9.95
CA SER A 246 -28.16 -1.13 -10.07
C SER A 246 -27.94 -0.36 -11.37
N GLY A 247 -26.85 -0.66 -12.10
CA GLY A 247 -26.47 0.06 -13.33
C GLY A 247 -26.05 1.51 -13.09
N HIS A 248 -26.07 1.98 -11.84
CA HIS A 248 -25.58 3.29 -11.46
C HIS A 248 -24.05 3.24 -11.32
N GLY A 249 -23.39 4.35 -11.67
CA GLY A 249 -21.99 4.55 -11.33
C GLY A 249 -21.85 4.45 -9.82
N ALA A 250 -20.78 3.82 -9.35
CA ALA A 250 -20.58 3.61 -7.94
C ALA A 250 -20.59 4.97 -7.20
N HIS A 251 -21.67 5.24 -6.47
CA HIS A 251 -21.87 6.50 -5.79
C HIS A 251 -21.12 6.42 -4.47
N GLY A 252 -20.14 7.31 -4.28
CA GLY A 252 -19.36 7.47 -3.04
C GLY A 252 -20.24 7.92 -1.87
N VAL A 253 -21.15 7.06 -1.43
CA VAL A 253 -21.80 7.13 -0.14
C VAL A 253 -20.73 6.78 0.88
N LEU A 254 -20.70 7.48 2.01
CA LEU A 254 -19.89 7.17 3.18
C LEU A 254 -20.06 5.68 3.55
N GLY A 255 -19.15 4.82 3.05
CA GLY A 255 -19.22 3.35 3.18
C GLY A 255 -18.91 2.57 1.88
N GLY A 256 -19.15 3.19 0.71
CA GLY A 256 -18.77 2.69 -0.62
C GLY A 256 -17.34 3.07 -0.95
N SER A 257 -16.52 2.07 -1.24
CA SER A 257 -15.06 2.15 -1.39
C SER A 257 -14.64 2.51 -2.81
N ASP A 258 -15.24 3.52 -3.44
CA ASP A 258 -14.99 3.78 -4.87
C ASP A 258 -13.96 4.88 -5.12
N VAL A 259 -13.68 5.69 -4.09
CA VAL A 259 -12.64 6.72 -4.17
C VAL A 259 -11.72 6.63 -2.97
N MET A 260 -10.44 6.40 -3.26
CA MET A 260 -9.37 6.35 -2.30
C MET A 260 -8.16 7.11 -2.81
N GLY A 261 -7.46 7.79 -1.91
CA GLY A 261 -6.21 8.48 -2.24
C GLY A 261 -5.21 8.23 -1.13
N MET A 262 -4.29 7.30 -1.36
CA MET A 262 -3.29 6.91 -0.38
C MET A 262 -1.89 6.91 -0.96
N PHE A 263 -0.90 7.12 -0.09
CA PHE A 263 0.51 6.87 -0.36
C PHE A 263 1.00 5.81 0.61
N ALA A 264 1.54 4.73 0.06
CA ALA A 264 2.38 3.79 0.76
C ALA A 264 3.83 4.30 0.71
N MET A 265 4.54 4.27 1.83
CA MET A 265 5.89 4.81 1.95
C MET A 265 6.74 3.96 2.89
N SER A 266 7.94 3.59 2.43
CA SER A 266 9.00 3.07 3.28
C SER A 266 9.96 4.19 3.64
N TYR A 267 10.40 4.24 4.90
CA TYR A 267 11.25 5.30 5.44
C TYR A 267 12.32 4.75 6.37
N THR A 268 13.42 5.48 6.55
CA THR A 268 14.44 5.14 7.54
C THR A 268 14.05 5.63 8.94
N THR A 269 14.42 4.88 9.98
CA THR A 269 14.14 5.24 11.37
C THR A 269 15.37 5.61 12.15
#